data_AF-A0AAV5KLC0-F1
#
_entry.id   AF-A0AAV5KLC0-F1
#
_cell.length_a   1.000
_cell.length_b   1.000
_cell.length_c   1.000
_cell.angle_alpha   90.00
_cell.angle_beta   90.00
_cell.angle_gamma   90.00
#
_symmetry.space_group_name_H-M   'P 1'
#
loop_
_entity.id
_entity.type
_entity.pdbx_description
1 polymer ?
#
loop_
_entity_poly.entity_id
_entity_poly.type
_entity_poly.pdbx_seq_one_letter_code
_entity_poly.pdbx_strand_id
1 'polypeptide(L)'
;MREIGCKVAEILNEGLGEHRLRDLNDEINKLIREKSHWERRIVELGGPNYVKHAPKMTDLEGNIIDVANPTGRGPGYRYFGAAKKLPGVRELFEKPQELRKRRTRYDIYKRIDASYYGYGDYEDGVLKRVEGSAEAEEEWRRVEEVRREARKWAKEVVTVGATKEVLFEEERKEREERQRQFVVHVPLPDEKEIERMMVKKKKKMELLSKNASEGLLEQQSEAKDMLNIHR
;
A
#
# COMPACT_ATOMS: atom_id res chain seq x y z
N MET A 1 56.95 24.56 -8.30
CA MET A 1 56.03 23.45 -8.67
C MET A 1 56.61 22.07 -8.39
N ARG A 2 57.83 21.74 -8.82
CA ARG A 2 58.43 20.41 -8.57
C ARG A 2 58.50 20.04 -7.09
N GLU A 3 58.89 20.98 -6.23
CA GLU A 3 58.94 20.79 -4.78
C GLU A 3 57.58 20.38 -4.17
N ILE A 4 56.49 21.04 -4.60
CA ILE A 4 55.13 20.68 -4.19
C ILE A 4 54.83 19.25 -4.63
N GLY A 5 55.16 18.90 -5.88
CA GLY A 5 54.97 17.55 -6.41
C GLY A 5 55.71 16.47 -5.60
N CYS A 6 56.98 16.71 -5.25
CA CYS A 6 57.77 15.78 -4.44
C CYS A 6 57.17 15.59 -3.04
N LYS A 7 56.79 16.67 -2.36
CA LYS A 7 56.18 16.58 -1.01
C LYS A 7 54.79 15.97 -1.04
N VAL A 8 54.02 16.22 -2.09
CA VAL A 8 52.72 15.57 -2.31
C VAL A 8 52.90 14.07 -2.57
N ALA A 9 53.95 13.64 -3.26
CA ALA A 9 54.26 12.22 -3.38
C ALA A 9 54.68 11.60 -2.03
N GLU A 10 55.45 12.33 -1.22
CA GLU A 10 55.87 11.89 0.11
C GLU A 10 54.67 11.72 1.06
N ILE A 11 53.76 12.70 1.12
CA ILE A 11 52.61 12.70 2.05
C ILE A 11 51.53 11.65 1.71
N LEU A 12 51.59 11.03 0.53
CA LEU A 12 50.70 9.92 0.18
C LEU A 12 51.09 8.62 0.90
N ASN A 13 52.32 8.52 1.42
CA ASN A 13 52.74 7.35 2.18
C ASN A 13 52.13 7.35 3.59
N GLU A 14 51.14 6.49 3.81
CA GLU A 14 50.41 6.39 5.09
C GLU A 14 51.26 5.84 6.25
N GLY A 15 52.41 5.21 5.94
CA GLY A 15 53.36 4.72 6.94
C GLY A 15 54.26 5.79 7.55
N LEU A 16 54.19 7.04 7.08
CA LEU A 16 54.88 8.16 7.72
C LEU A 16 54.21 8.49 9.05
N GLY A 17 55.00 8.68 10.10
CA GLY A 17 54.47 9.06 11.42
C GLY A 17 53.64 10.34 11.37
N GLU A 18 52.63 10.44 12.24
CA GLU A 18 51.67 11.54 12.26
C GLU A 18 52.33 12.94 12.31
N HIS A 19 53.37 13.12 13.13
CA HIS A 19 54.09 14.40 13.20
C HIS A 19 54.70 14.80 11.87
N ARG A 20 55.35 13.85 11.18
CA ARG A 20 55.95 14.08 9.87
C ARG A 20 54.90 14.41 8.82
N LEU A 21 53.73 13.77 8.88
CA LEU A 21 52.60 14.10 8.00
C LEU A 21 52.09 15.53 8.24
N ARG A 22 52.05 15.99 9.50
CA ARG A 22 51.67 17.38 9.85
C ARG A 22 52.67 18.39 9.29
N ASP A 23 53.97 18.15 9.51
CA ASP A 23 55.04 19.03 9.01
C ASP A 23 55.03 19.12 7.48
N LEU A 24 54.93 17.98 6.78
CA LEU A 24 54.82 17.95 5.33
C LEU A 24 53.58 18.69 4.83
N ASN A 25 52.45 18.57 5.53
CA ASN A 25 51.23 19.28 5.18
C ASN A 25 51.38 20.80 5.34
N ASP A 26 52.04 21.26 6.41
CA ASP A 26 52.35 22.68 6.63
C ASP A 26 53.28 23.22 5.56
N GLU A 27 54.33 22.47 5.21
CA GLU A 27 55.26 22.83 4.14
C GLU A 27 54.57 22.93 2.77
N ILE A 28 53.69 21.98 2.42
CA ILE A 28 52.92 22.03 1.18
C ILE A 28 51.99 23.25 1.19
N ASN A 29 51.28 23.51 2.29
CA ASN A 29 50.41 24.68 2.40
C ASN A 29 51.19 25.99 2.28
N LYS A 30 52.38 26.08 2.86
CA LYS A 30 53.27 27.25 2.72
C LYS A 30 53.62 27.49 1.25
N LEU A 31 54.08 26.46 0.54
CA LEU A 31 54.42 26.56 -0.88
C LEU A 31 53.21 26.93 -1.76
N ILE A 32 52.01 26.44 -1.44
CA ILE A 32 50.78 26.78 -2.18
C ILE A 32 50.38 28.24 -1.94
N ARG A 33 50.54 28.75 -0.72
CA ARG A 33 50.28 30.18 -0.43
C ARG A 33 51.25 31.05 -1.20
N GLU A 34 52.54 30.74 -1.16
CA GLU A 34 53.57 31.44 -1.93
C GLU A 34 53.23 31.42 -3.43
N LYS A 35 52.89 30.25 -3.98
CA LYS A 35 52.41 30.13 -5.37
C LYS A 35 51.24 31.06 -5.64
N SER A 36 50.24 31.11 -4.77
CA SER A 36 49.08 31.99 -4.94
C SER A 36 49.44 33.47 -4.88
N HIS A 37 50.39 33.87 -4.03
CA HIS A 37 50.92 35.25 -4.00
C HIS A 37 51.61 35.59 -5.31
N TRP A 38 52.45 34.70 -5.84
CA TRP A 38 53.11 34.87 -7.12
C TRP A 38 52.12 34.92 -8.29
N GLU A 39 51.11 34.05 -8.31
CA GLU A 39 50.05 34.07 -9.33
C GLU A 39 49.26 35.37 -9.33
N ARG A 40 48.92 35.91 -8.15
CA ARG A 40 48.29 37.22 -8.04
C ARG A 40 49.20 38.31 -8.60
N ARG A 41 50.49 38.26 -8.27
CA ARG A 41 51.47 39.23 -8.77
C ARG A 41 51.63 39.17 -10.29
N ILE A 42 51.61 37.97 -10.88
CA ILE A 42 51.65 37.79 -12.33
C ILE A 42 50.44 38.47 -12.98
N VAL A 43 49.24 38.29 -12.41
CA VAL A 43 48.02 38.94 -12.91
C VAL A 43 48.09 40.46 -12.78
N GLU A 44 48.60 40.99 -11.66
CA GLU A 44 48.81 42.44 -11.45
C GLU A 44 49.78 43.04 -12.48
N LEU A 45 50.80 42.27 -12.89
CA LEU A 45 51.76 42.68 -13.92
C LEU A 45 51.22 42.49 -15.35
N GLY A 46 49.93 42.14 -15.51
CA GLY A 46 49.29 41.93 -16.82
C GLY A 46 49.58 40.57 -17.46
N GLY A 47 50.08 39.61 -16.69
CA GLY A 47 50.37 38.25 -17.16
C GLY A 47 49.16 37.30 -17.15
N PRO A 48 49.35 36.05 -17.60
CA PRO A 48 48.28 35.04 -17.65
C PRO A 48 47.72 34.68 -16.27
N ASN A 49 46.41 34.41 -16.21
CA ASN A 49 45.72 34.03 -14.97
C ASN A 49 45.71 32.51 -14.77
N TYR A 50 46.66 32.00 -13.99
CA TYR A 50 46.80 30.58 -13.66
C TYR A 50 45.80 30.07 -12.60
N VAL A 51 45.13 30.96 -11.87
CA VAL A 51 44.20 30.60 -10.78
C VAL A 51 42.95 29.91 -11.33
N LYS A 52 42.49 30.30 -12.52
CA LYS A 52 41.25 29.78 -13.14
C LYS A 52 41.29 28.27 -13.43
N HIS A 53 42.47 27.72 -13.69
CA HIS A 53 42.66 26.31 -14.05
C HIS A 53 43.20 25.47 -12.89
N ALA A 54 43.27 26.02 -11.68
CA ALA A 54 43.79 25.28 -10.53
C ALA A 54 42.82 24.17 -10.10
N PRO A 55 43.32 22.95 -9.82
CA PRO A 55 42.48 21.87 -9.30
C PRO A 55 41.88 22.27 -7.95
N LYS A 56 40.56 22.04 -7.81
CA LYS A 56 39.83 22.24 -6.56
C LYS A 56 40.13 21.11 -5.57
N MET A 57 39.93 21.38 -4.28
CA MET A 57 40.22 20.39 -3.26
C MET A 57 39.21 19.24 -3.32
N THR A 58 39.69 18.01 -3.23
CA THR A 58 38.84 16.80 -3.19
C THR A 58 38.95 16.07 -1.84
N ASP A 59 37.94 15.27 -1.51
CA ASP A 59 37.84 14.43 -0.31
C ASP A 59 38.66 13.15 -0.39
N LEU A 60 38.58 12.34 0.66
CA LEU A 60 39.08 10.96 0.66
C LEU A 60 38.37 10.13 -0.44
N GLU A 61 37.09 10.40 -0.68
CA GLU A 61 36.27 9.75 -1.72
C GLU A 61 36.28 10.51 -3.05
N GLY A 62 37.13 11.53 -3.21
CA GLY A 62 37.26 12.28 -4.47
C GLY A 62 36.18 13.33 -4.74
N ASN A 63 35.26 13.57 -3.78
CA ASN A 63 34.27 14.63 -3.89
C ASN A 63 34.92 16.01 -3.73
N ILE A 64 34.50 17.03 -4.47
CA ILE A 64 35.06 18.38 -4.32
C ILE A 64 34.55 18.96 -2.99
N ILE A 65 35.46 19.23 -2.04
CA ILE A 65 35.14 20.00 -0.83
C ILE A 65 35.70 21.40 -0.94
N ASP A 66 34.80 22.36 -0.81
CA ASP A 66 35.14 23.74 -0.52
C ASP A 66 35.34 23.86 1.00
N VAL A 67 36.59 23.79 1.46
CA VAL A 67 36.92 24.08 2.86
C VAL A 67 36.63 25.56 3.08
N ALA A 68 35.46 25.84 3.68
CA ALA A 68 35.07 27.19 4.05
C ALA A 68 36.12 27.76 5.00
N ASN A 69 36.82 28.80 4.56
CA ASN A 69 37.73 29.51 5.43
C ASN A 69 36.88 30.34 6.41
N PRO A 70 36.93 30.09 7.74
CA PRO A 70 36.11 30.79 8.71
C PRO A 70 36.30 32.31 8.66
N THR A 71 37.47 32.75 8.23
CA THR A 71 37.87 34.16 8.14
C THR A 71 37.45 34.82 6.82
N GLY A 72 36.88 34.07 5.87
CA GLY A 72 36.46 34.57 4.54
C GLY A 72 37.59 35.13 3.65
N ARG A 73 38.84 35.17 4.13
CA ARG A 73 40.00 35.70 3.40
C ARG A 73 40.84 34.57 2.81
N GLY A 74 40.56 34.25 1.56
CA GLY A 74 41.42 33.42 0.73
C GLY A 74 41.32 31.92 1.00
N PRO A 75 42.13 31.10 0.29
CA PRO A 75 42.04 29.66 0.34
C PRO A 75 42.38 29.16 1.76
N GLY A 76 41.47 28.40 2.37
CA GLY A 76 41.66 27.80 3.68
C GLY A 76 42.85 26.83 3.72
N TYR A 77 43.21 26.42 4.95
CA TYR A 77 44.20 25.38 5.18
C TYR A 77 43.73 24.06 4.55
N ARG A 78 44.61 23.34 3.85
CA ARG A 78 44.27 22.11 3.12
C ARG A 78 45.01 20.92 3.69
N TYR A 79 44.39 19.75 3.64
CA TYR A 79 45.00 18.49 4.04
C TYR A 79 45.20 17.59 2.81
N PHE A 80 46.41 17.10 2.59
CA PHE A 80 46.78 16.29 1.43
C PHE A 80 47.05 14.83 1.80
N GLY A 81 46.65 13.91 0.93
CA GLY A 81 46.99 12.48 1.08
C GLY A 81 46.66 11.91 2.46
N ALA A 82 47.66 11.28 3.08
CA ALA A 82 47.54 10.66 4.39
C ALA A 82 47.22 11.67 5.51
N ALA A 83 47.55 12.96 5.33
CA ALA A 83 47.25 13.98 6.33
C ALA A 83 45.73 14.17 6.56
N LYS A 84 44.88 13.77 5.61
CA LYS A 84 43.41 13.78 5.78
C LYS A 84 42.92 12.73 6.79
N LYS A 85 43.69 11.66 6.99
CA LYS A 85 43.36 10.55 7.90
C LYS A 85 43.83 10.81 9.34
N LEU A 86 44.50 11.93 9.60
CA LEU A 86 45.01 12.26 10.92
C LEU A 86 43.86 12.40 11.95
N PRO A 87 44.08 12.00 13.21
CA PRO A 87 43.14 12.25 14.30
C PRO A 87 42.75 13.74 14.39
N GLY A 88 41.45 14.03 14.56
CA GLY A 88 40.86 15.37 14.56
C GLY A 88 40.68 16.02 13.18
N VAL A 89 41.55 15.72 12.21
CA VAL A 89 41.37 16.16 10.81
C VAL A 89 40.34 15.27 10.10
N ARG A 90 40.41 13.96 10.35
CA ARG A 90 39.50 12.98 9.79
C ARG A 90 38.03 13.32 10.09
N GLU A 91 37.75 13.79 11.30
CA GLU A 91 36.40 14.19 11.74
C GLU A 91 35.86 15.38 10.94
N LEU A 92 36.72 16.25 10.41
CA LEU A 92 36.32 17.37 9.55
C LEU A 92 35.87 16.90 8.16
N PHE A 93 36.38 15.76 7.70
CA PHE A 93 36.06 15.17 6.40
C PHE A 93 35.01 14.07 6.47
N GLU A 94 34.82 13.46 7.64
CA GLU A 94 33.81 12.44 7.85
C GLU A 94 32.43 13.10 7.81
N LYS A 95 31.73 12.93 6.69
CA LYS A 95 30.39 13.47 6.52
C LYS A 95 29.52 12.96 7.68
N PRO A 96 28.78 13.85 8.36
CA PRO A 96 27.84 13.41 9.38
C PRO A 96 26.93 12.37 8.74
N GLN A 97 26.81 11.20 9.37
CA GLN A 97 25.98 10.11 8.87
C GLN A 97 24.63 10.70 8.49
N GLU A 98 24.22 10.51 7.22
CA GLU A 98 22.95 11.04 6.75
C GLU A 98 21.86 10.51 7.67
N LEU A 99 21.35 11.39 8.54
CA LEU A 99 20.26 11.02 9.44
C LEU A 99 19.14 10.52 8.54
N ARG A 100 18.71 9.27 8.76
CA ARG A 100 17.60 8.69 8.01
C ARG A 100 16.46 9.69 8.06
N LYS A 101 16.10 10.26 6.90
CA LYS A 101 15.04 11.25 6.80
C LYS A 101 13.79 10.62 7.42
N ARG A 102 13.22 11.28 8.43
CA ARG A 102 11.94 10.84 9.00
C ARG A 102 10.92 10.83 7.87
N ARG A 103 10.03 9.84 7.85
CA ARG A 103 8.95 9.75 6.88
C ARG A 103 8.20 11.08 6.88
N THR A 104 8.11 11.71 5.72
CA THR A 104 7.32 12.94 5.59
C THR A 104 5.83 12.59 5.64
N ARG A 105 4.97 13.58 5.92
CA ARG A 105 3.51 13.38 5.86
C ARG A 105 3.07 12.83 4.51
N TYR A 106 3.70 13.29 3.42
CA TYR A 106 3.46 12.78 2.08
C TYR A 106 3.78 11.29 1.95
N ASP A 107 4.90 10.82 2.50
CA ASP A 107 5.26 9.39 2.50
C ASP A 107 4.31 8.52 3.33
N ILE A 108 3.60 9.13 4.29
CA ILE A 108 2.54 8.46 5.06
C ILE A 108 1.29 8.40 4.20
N TYR A 109 0.80 9.53 3.68
CA TYR A 109 -0.39 9.59 2.83
C TYR A 109 -0.28 8.72 1.57
N LYS A 110 0.91 8.58 0.99
CA LYS A 110 1.14 7.70 -0.17
C LYS A 110 0.93 6.20 0.12
N ARG A 111 1.03 5.79 1.40
CA ARG A 111 0.79 4.42 1.89
C ARG A 111 -0.56 4.28 2.60
N ILE A 112 -1.43 5.29 2.49
CA ILE A 112 -2.79 5.19 2.97
C ILE A 112 -3.62 4.69 1.79
N ASP A 113 -3.95 3.41 1.88
CA ASP A 113 -4.64 2.66 0.83
C ASP A 113 -6.16 2.73 1.09
N ALA A 114 -6.97 2.27 0.13
CA ALA A 114 -8.43 2.19 0.30
C ALA A 114 -8.83 1.37 1.55
N SER A 115 -8.02 0.38 1.91
CA SER A 115 -8.16 -0.43 3.13
C SER A 115 -8.12 0.38 4.42
N TYR A 116 -7.39 1.51 4.47
CA TYR A 116 -7.40 2.39 5.65
C TYR A 116 -8.78 3.01 5.89
N TYR A 117 -9.55 3.21 4.82
CA TYR A 117 -10.92 3.70 4.87
C TYR A 117 -11.96 2.57 4.93
N GLY A 118 -11.54 1.31 5.14
CA GLY A 118 -12.43 0.15 5.24
C GLY A 118 -13.02 -0.31 3.90
N TYR A 119 -12.50 0.15 2.76
CA TYR A 119 -12.89 -0.40 1.47
C TYR A 119 -12.33 -1.81 1.33
N GLY A 120 -13.23 -2.80 1.18
CA GLY A 120 -12.92 -4.23 1.05
C GLY A 120 -13.40 -5.09 2.23
N ASP A 121 -13.67 -4.48 3.40
CA ASP A 121 -14.09 -5.23 4.60
C ASP A 121 -15.44 -5.96 4.43
N TYR A 122 -16.29 -5.45 3.53
CA TYR A 122 -17.56 -6.08 3.17
C TYR A 122 -17.39 -7.33 2.29
N GLU A 123 -16.28 -7.46 1.56
CA GLU A 123 -16.04 -8.56 0.60
C GLU A 123 -15.44 -9.80 1.28
N ASP A 124 -14.69 -9.63 2.36
CA ASP A 124 -14.05 -10.74 3.10
C ASP A 124 -15.06 -11.67 3.82
N GLY A 125 -16.32 -11.25 3.93
CA GLY A 125 -17.41 -12.02 4.54
C GLY A 125 -17.26 -12.30 6.04
N VAL A 126 -16.18 -11.81 6.66
CA VAL A 126 -15.95 -11.87 8.11
C VAL A 126 -17.05 -11.10 8.84
N LEU A 127 -17.35 -9.88 8.39
CA LEU A 127 -18.39 -9.04 8.98
C LEU A 127 -19.74 -9.74 8.98
N LYS A 128 -20.15 -10.29 7.82
CA LYS A 128 -21.41 -11.04 7.66
C LYS A 128 -21.52 -12.26 8.57
N ARG A 129 -20.42 -12.97 8.83
CA ARG A 129 -20.40 -14.12 9.76
C ARG A 129 -20.61 -13.68 11.20
N VAL A 130 -19.96 -12.61 11.61
CA VAL A 130 -20.06 -12.07 12.98
C VAL A 130 -21.47 -11.49 13.22
N GLU A 131 -21.98 -10.70 12.27
CA GLU A 131 -23.34 -10.14 12.32
C GLU A 131 -24.40 -11.25 12.35
N GLY A 132 -24.32 -12.25 11.48
CA GLY A 132 -25.30 -13.34 11.45
C GLY A 132 -25.33 -14.18 12.73
N SER A 133 -24.18 -14.37 13.40
CA SER A 133 -24.16 -15.04 14.71
C SER A 133 -24.85 -14.19 15.78
N ALA A 134 -24.60 -12.89 15.81
CA ALA A 134 -25.21 -11.97 16.77
C ALA A 134 -26.73 -11.84 16.53
N GLU A 135 -27.16 -11.70 15.28
CA GLU A 135 -28.57 -11.63 14.90
C GLU A 135 -29.32 -12.91 15.28
N ALA A 136 -28.74 -14.09 15.03
CA ALA A 136 -29.34 -15.37 15.41
C ALA A 136 -29.50 -15.52 16.93
N GLU A 137 -28.53 -15.04 17.72
CA GLU A 137 -28.64 -15.03 19.19
C GLU A 137 -29.76 -14.11 19.68
N GLU A 138 -29.92 -12.94 19.06
CA GLU A 138 -31.02 -12.01 19.40
C GLU A 138 -32.39 -12.55 18.98
N GLU A 139 -32.47 -13.17 17.80
CA GLU A 139 -33.69 -13.85 17.34
C GLU A 139 -34.05 -15.00 18.26
N TRP A 140 -33.07 -15.81 18.68
CA TRP A 140 -33.30 -16.90 19.62
C TRP A 140 -33.81 -16.39 20.96
N ARG A 141 -33.26 -15.27 21.46
CA ARG A 141 -33.75 -14.60 22.68
C ARG A 141 -35.19 -14.10 22.53
N ARG A 142 -35.52 -13.46 21.39
CA ARG A 142 -36.90 -13.03 21.08
C ARG A 142 -37.87 -14.21 21.03
N VAL A 143 -37.48 -15.30 20.35
CA VAL A 143 -38.30 -16.52 20.27
C VAL A 143 -38.47 -17.17 21.64
N GLU A 144 -37.43 -17.17 22.48
CA GLU A 144 -37.50 -17.68 23.84
C GLU A 144 -38.46 -16.85 24.72
N GLU A 145 -38.46 -15.53 24.59
CA GLU A 145 -39.39 -14.64 25.29
C GLU A 145 -40.84 -14.91 24.88
N VAL A 146 -41.12 -15.00 23.57
CA VAL A 146 -42.45 -15.37 23.06
C VAL A 146 -42.87 -16.76 23.55
N ARG A 147 -41.94 -17.72 23.54
CA ARG A 147 -42.19 -19.08 24.06
C ARG A 147 -42.47 -19.08 25.56
N ARG A 148 -41.79 -18.23 26.34
CA ARG A 148 -42.02 -18.05 27.77
C ARG A 148 -43.40 -17.46 28.02
N GLU A 149 -43.84 -16.50 27.21
CA GLU A 149 -45.16 -15.88 27.31
C GLU A 149 -46.27 -16.84 26.94
N ALA A 150 -46.11 -17.59 25.85
CA ALA A 150 -47.01 -18.67 25.48
C ALA A 150 -47.12 -19.75 26.57
N ARG A 151 -46.00 -20.10 27.24
CA ARG A 151 -46.01 -21.03 28.39
C ARG A 151 -46.71 -20.47 29.62
N LYS A 152 -46.60 -19.16 29.89
CA LYS A 152 -47.31 -18.50 30.99
C LYS A 152 -48.82 -18.50 30.71
N TRP A 153 -49.21 -18.11 29.49
CA TRP A 153 -50.60 -18.14 29.04
C TRP A 153 -51.18 -19.56 29.07
N ALA A 154 -50.44 -20.57 28.59
CA ALA A 154 -50.87 -21.97 28.64
C ALA A 154 -51.06 -22.46 30.09
N LYS A 155 -50.19 -22.08 31.03
CA LYS A 155 -50.37 -22.41 32.46
C LYS A 155 -51.62 -21.74 33.04
N GLU A 156 -51.90 -20.50 32.65
CA GLU A 156 -53.09 -19.76 33.07
C GLU A 156 -54.38 -20.40 32.53
N VAL A 157 -54.39 -20.84 31.27
CA VAL A 157 -55.52 -21.58 30.67
C VAL A 157 -55.71 -22.96 31.32
N VAL A 158 -54.62 -23.68 31.63
CA VAL A 158 -54.67 -24.99 32.31
C VAL A 158 -55.17 -24.87 33.76
N THR A 159 -55.00 -23.73 34.43
CA THR A 159 -55.58 -23.53 35.77
C THR A 159 -57.10 -23.34 35.77
N VAL A 160 -57.73 -23.05 34.62
CA VAL A 160 -59.18 -22.86 34.50
C VAL A 160 -59.93 -24.14 34.05
N GLY A 161 -59.22 -25.16 33.54
CA GLY A 161 -59.80 -26.39 33.00
C GLY A 161 -59.45 -27.64 33.80
N ALA A 162 -60.22 -27.96 34.84
CA ALA A 162 -60.18 -29.26 35.51
C ALA A 162 -60.89 -30.34 34.68
N THR A 163 -60.23 -30.90 33.66
CA THR A 163 -60.61 -32.17 33.00
C THR A 163 -59.36 -32.86 32.46
N LYS A 164 -58.70 -33.67 33.30
CA LYS A 164 -57.34 -34.18 33.05
C LYS A 164 -57.27 -35.52 32.31
N GLU A 165 -58.39 -36.13 31.92
CA GLU A 165 -58.39 -37.50 31.38
C GLU A 165 -58.80 -37.62 29.90
N VAL A 166 -59.44 -36.62 29.29
CA VAL A 166 -59.93 -36.72 27.89
C VAL A 166 -58.91 -36.18 26.86
N LEU A 167 -58.00 -35.28 27.28
CA LEU A 167 -57.01 -34.64 26.39
C LEU A 167 -55.80 -35.55 26.04
N PHE A 168 -55.50 -36.57 26.85
CA PHE A 168 -54.34 -37.44 26.60
C PHE A 168 -54.55 -38.41 25.41
N GLU A 169 -55.80 -38.72 25.05
CA GLU A 169 -56.12 -39.55 23.87
C GLU A 169 -56.14 -38.76 22.56
N GLU A 170 -56.55 -37.48 22.60
CA GLU A 170 -56.52 -36.60 21.42
C GLU A 170 -55.10 -36.13 21.08
N GLU A 171 -54.25 -35.84 22.07
CA GLU A 171 -52.84 -35.47 21.84
C GLU A 171 -52.00 -36.61 21.22
N ARG A 172 -52.35 -37.88 21.47
CA ARG A 172 -51.68 -39.03 20.82
C ARG A 172 -52.03 -39.12 19.33
N LYS A 173 -53.28 -38.83 18.95
CA LYS A 173 -53.73 -38.85 17.56
C LYS A 173 -53.16 -37.67 16.76
N GLU A 174 -53.13 -36.46 17.33
CA GLU A 174 -52.52 -35.30 16.65
C GLU A 174 -51.00 -35.46 16.45
N ARG A 175 -50.30 -36.15 17.36
CA ARG A 175 -48.85 -36.38 17.24
C ARG A 175 -48.49 -37.39 16.15
N GLU A 176 -49.37 -38.35 15.87
CA GLU A 176 -49.24 -39.28 14.76
C GLU A 176 -49.59 -38.63 13.41
N GLU A 177 -50.55 -37.69 13.38
CA GLU A 177 -50.87 -36.92 12.15
C GLU A 177 -49.78 -35.90 11.79
N ARG A 178 -49.15 -35.25 12.76
CA ARG A 178 -48.02 -34.31 12.53
C ARG A 178 -46.72 -34.99 12.06
N GLN A 179 -46.61 -36.31 12.15
CA GLN A 179 -45.48 -37.08 11.61
C GLN A 179 -45.65 -37.48 10.13
N ARG A 180 -46.84 -37.27 9.55
CA ARG A 180 -47.03 -37.37 8.10
C ARG A 180 -46.58 -36.06 7.49
N GLN A 181 -45.43 -36.09 6.83
CA GLN A 181 -44.86 -34.95 6.11
C GLN A 181 -45.94 -34.27 5.25
N PHE A 182 -46.04 -32.95 5.35
CA PHE A 182 -46.99 -32.14 4.60
C PHE A 182 -46.62 -32.17 3.11
N VAL A 183 -47.22 -33.10 2.35
CA VAL A 183 -46.98 -33.23 0.90
C VAL A 183 -47.95 -32.34 0.15
N VAL A 184 -47.46 -31.22 -0.39
CA VAL A 184 -48.22 -30.38 -1.32
C VAL A 184 -48.14 -31.00 -2.71
N HIS A 185 -49.24 -31.53 -3.22
CA HIS A 185 -49.30 -32.10 -4.56
C HIS A 185 -49.47 -30.97 -5.60
N VAL A 186 -48.40 -30.66 -6.33
CA VAL A 186 -48.45 -29.75 -7.47
C VAL A 186 -48.91 -30.56 -8.69
N PRO A 187 -50.03 -30.20 -9.36
CA PRO A 187 -50.47 -30.90 -10.56
C PRO A 187 -49.44 -30.73 -11.67
N LEU A 188 -48.74 -31.82 -11.99
CA LEU A 188 -47.82 -31.88 -13.13
C LEU A 188 -48.64 -32.18 -14.40
N PRO A 189 -48.45 -31.43 -15.50
CA PRO A 189 -49.13 -31.71 -16.76
C PRO A 189 -48.78 -33.09 -17.32
N ASP A 190 -49.76 -33.78 -17.87
CA ASP A 190 -49.57 -35.09 -18.53
C ASP A 190 -48.68 -34.96 -19.78
N GLU A 191 -47.95 -36.02 -20.15
CA GLU A 191 -47.01 -36.03 -21.28
C GLU A 191 -47.63 -35.52 -22.59
N LYS A 192 -48.88 -35.87 -22.87
CA LYS A 192 -49.62 -35.41 -24.06
C LYS A 192 -49.85 -33.90 -24.07
N GLU A 193 -50.01 -33.29 -22.89
CA GLU A 193 -50.18 -31.85 -22.75
C GLU A 193 -48.85 -31.11 -22.92
N ILE A 194 -47.77 -31.70 -22.42
CA ILE A 194 -46.40 -31.22 -22.65
C ILE A 194 -46.08 -31.21 -24.15
N GLU A 195 -46.40 -32.28 -24.87
CA GLU A 195 -46.18 -32.37 -26.32
C GLU A 195 -46.96 -31.29 -27.08
N ARG A 196 -48.25 -31.10 -26.76
CA ARG A 196 -49.06 -30.02 -27.36
C ARG A 196 -48.48 -28.65 -27.07
N MET A 197 -47.98 -28.42 -25.85
CA MET A 197 -47.34 -27.17 -25.47
C MET A 197 -46.02 -26.96 -26.21
N MET A 198 -45.21 -28.00 -26.42
CA MET A 198 -44.00 -27.93 -27.24
C MET A 198 -44.33 -27.62 -28.70
N VAL A 199 -45.34 -28.27 -29.29
CA VAL A 199 -45.76 -28.00 -30.67
C VAL A 199 -46.29 -26.57 -30.81
N LYS A 200 -47.11 -26.09 -29.86
CA LYS A 200 -47.59 -24.70 -29.84
C LYS A 200 -46.43 -23.71 -29.71
N LYS A 201 -45.46 -23.98 -28.84
CA LYS A 201 -44.26 -23.14 -28.69
C LYS A 201 -43.42 -23.12 -29.96
N LYS A 202 -43.17 -24.28 -30.58
CA LYS A 202 -42.43 -24.38 -31.86
C LYS A 202 -43.14 -23.61 -32.97
N LYS A 203 -44.45 -23.82 -33.14
CA LYS A 203 -45.25 -23.06 -34.12
C LYS A 203 -45.23 -21.56 -33.84
N LYS A 204 -45.33 -21.14 -32.58
CA LYS A 204 -45.23 -19.73 -32.20
C LYS A 204 -43.85 -19.17 -32.55
N MET A 205 -42.77 -19.89 -32.28
CA MET A 205 -41.42 -19.47 -32.66
C MET A 205 -41.25 -19.40 -34.17
N GLU A 206 -41.74 -20.38 -34.93
CA GLU A 206 -41.67 -20.37 -36.40
C GLU A 206 -42.50 -19.23 -37.00
N LEU A 207 -43.67 -18.92 -36.43
CA LEU A 207 -44.45 -17.76 -36.84
C LEU A 207 -43.73 -16.46 -36.49
N LEU A 208 -43.09 -16.38 -35.33
CA LEU A 208 -42.26 -15.23 -34.96
C LEU A 208 -41.04 -15.10 -35.88
N SER A 209 -40.41 -16.20 -36.30
CA SER A 209 -39.26 -16.15 -37.21
C SER A 209 -39.68 -15.77 -38.63
N LYS A 210 -40.86 -16.22 -39.09
CA LYS A 210 -41.40 -15.86 -40.41
C LYS A 210 -41.97 -14.45 -40.46
N ASN A 211 -42.54 -13.96 -39.35
CA ASN A 211 -43.10 -12.62 -39.23
C ASN A 211 -42.14 -11.62 -38.58
N ALA A 212 -40.92 -12.03 -38.23
CA ALA A 212 -39.83 -11.11 -37.95
C ALA A 212 -39.44 -10.48 -39.28
N SER A 213 -40.13 -9.39 -39.64
CA SER A 213 -39.69 -8.52 -40.72
C SER A 213 -38.25 -8.10 -40.46
N GLU A 214 -37.41 -8.03 -41.50
CA GLU A 214 -35.99 -7.68 -41.38
C GLU A 214 -35.76 -6.42 -40.54
N GLY A 215 -36.63 -5.40 -40.69
CA GLY A 215 -36.56 -4.17 -39.89
C GLY A 215 -36.82 -4.32 -38.38
N LEU A 216 -37.52 -5.37 -37.93
CA LEU A 216 -37.73 -5.64 -36.50
C LEU A 216 -36.48 -6.28 -35.86
N LEU A 217 -35.71 -7.04 -36.65
CA LEU A 217 -34.43 -7.61 -36.20
C LEU A 217 -33.37 -6.51 -36.08
N GLU A 218 -33.33 -5.56 -37.01
CA GLU A 218 -32.45 -4.39 -36.95
C GLU A 218 -32.75 -3.52 -35.72
N GLN A 219 -34.02 -3.21 -35.47
CA GLN A 219 -34.43 -2.49 -34.26
C GLN A 219 -34.07 -3.25 -32.97
N GLN A 220 -34.17 -4.58 -33.00
CA GLN A 220 -33.77 -5.41 -31.86
C GLN A 220 -32.25 -5.38 -31.63
N SER A 221 -31.43 -5.38 -32.68
CA SER A 221 -29.97 -5.22 -32.54
C SER A 221 -29.60 -3.83 -32.04
N GLU A 222 -30.18 -2.77 -32.62
CA GLU A 222 -29.94 -1.38 -32.15
C GLU A 222 -30.32 -1.22 -30.68
N ALA A 223 -31.48 -1.76 -30.27
CA ALA A 223 -31.90 -1.72 -28.87
C ALA A 223 -30.96 -2.50 -27.93
N LYS A 224 -30.39 -3.62 -28.38
CA LYS A 224 -29.41 -4.39 -27.60
C LYS A 224 -28.07 -3.67 -27.48
N ASP A 225 -27.63 -3.00 -28.54
CA ASP A 225 -26.40 -2.21 -28.54
C ASP A 225 -26.55 -1.01 -27.61
N MET A 226 -27.69 -0.33 -27.64
CA MET A 226 -28.03 0.76 -26.70
C MET A 226 -28.07 0.29 -25.24
N LEU A 227 -28.52 -0.94 -25.00
CA LEU A 227 -28.57 -1.55 -23.66
C LEU A 227 -27.25 -2.22 -23.26
N ASN A 228 -26.22 -2.17 -24.12
CA ASN A 228 -24.91 -2.78 -23.92
C ASN A 228 -24.97 -4.28 -23.56
N ILE A 229 -25.99 -5.00 -24.05
CA ILE A 229 -26.17 -6.44 -23.82
C ILE A 229 -25.55 -7.19 -24.99
N HIS A 230 -24.24 -7.40 -24.92
CA HIS A 230 -23.50 -8.22 -25.87
C HIS A 230 -23.53 -9.65 -25.33
N ARG A 231 -24.16 -10.57 -26.07
CA ARG A 231 -24.09 -12.01 -25.78
C ARG A 231 -23.22 -12.69 -26.82
#